data_AF-A0A2D7PF75-F1
#
_entry.id   AF-A0A2D7PF75-F1
#
_cell.length_a   1.000
_cell.length_b   1.000
_cell.length_c   1.000
_cell.angle_alpha   90.00
_cell.angle_beta   90.00
_cell.angle_gamma   90.00
#
_symmetry.space_group_name_H-M   'P 1'
#
loop_
_entity.id
_entity.type
_entity.pdbx_description
1 polymer ?
#
loop_
_entity_poly.entity_id
_entity_poly.type
_entity_poly.pdbx_seq_one_letter_code
_entity_poly.pdbx_strand_id
1 'polypeptide(L)'
;MSDVFSLFEEEAANPQAFEISKDKTKNLSSLIRLSIDVEKQIKETEDYLKDLKQKKRTVDEEDIPSLMEELGVESLQVDGNKVSIDKFVSARIPEARKDEAYAFLRSIGEADIIKNEVVVGFNMGQDNVAGAVVDDLTKQGLNPVQKTHIHPMTLRTWAKNRIENGQEIDLDMFGVYQGNRAKIKGGQ
;
A
#
# COMPACT_ATOMS: atom_id res chain seq x y z
N MET A 1 -14.87 16.60 -43.09
CA MET A 1 -14.73 17.55 -41.97
C MET A 1 -15.90 18.52 -42.05
N SER A 2 -17.00 18.10 -41.46
CA SER A 2 -18.29 18.76 -41.23
C SER A 2 -19.12 17.65 -40.55
N ASP A 3 -20.07 17.98 -39.68
CA ASP A 3 -20.91 17.02 -38.93
C ASP A 3 -20.41 16.57 -37.55
N VAL A 4 -19.74 17.47 -36.82
CA VAL A 4 -19.71 17.41 -35.33
C VAL A 4 -20.42 18.63 -34.70
N PHE A 5 -20.70 19.67 -35.50
CA PHE A 5 -21.41 20.88 -35.05
C PHE A 5 -22.92 20.88 -35.36
N SER A 6 -23.43 19.87 -36.07
CA SER A 6 -24.85 19.79 -36.48
C SER A 6 -25.78 19.21 -35.40
N LEU A 7 -25.27 18.90 -34.21
CA LEU A 7 -26.08 18.40 -33.09
C LEU A 7 -26.33 19.49 -32.02
N PHE A 8 -26.45 20.76 -32.43
CA PHE A 8 -26.67 21.90 -31.52
C PHE A 8 -27.79 22.88 -31.94
N GLU A 9 -28.57 22.57 -32.98
CA GLU A 9 -29.81 23.28 -33.33
C GLU A 9 -30.80 22.19 -33.79
N GLU A 10 -32.02 22.00 -33.29
CA GLU A 10 -32.98 22.82 -32.56
C GLU A 10 -33.61 21.97 -31.44
N GLU A 11 -33.40 22.34 -30.19
CA GLU A 11 -34.37 22.05 -29.14
C GLU A 11 -34.54 23.37 -28.41
N ALA A 12 -35.74 23.94 -28.47
CA ALA A 12 -36.05 25.26 -27.91
C ALA A 12 -35.38 25.40 -26.54
N ALA A 13 -34.41 26.32 -26.43
CA ALA A 13 -33.56 26.46 -25.26
C ALA A 13 -34.43 26.81 -24.05
N ASN A 14 -34.83 25.78 -23.31
CA ASN A 14 -35.61 25.94 -22.10
C ASN A 14 -34.70 26.64 -21.07
N PRO A 15 -34.97 27.89 -20.66
CA PRO A 15 -34.10 28.64 -19.76
C PRO A 15 -33.84 27.89 -18.46
N GLN A 16 -34.83 27.11 -18.01
CA GLN A 16 -34.72 26.25 -16.83
C GLN A 16 -33.75 25.08 -17.04
N ALA A 17 -33.69 24.46 -18.23
CA ALA A 17 -32.70 23.43 -18.54
C ALA A 17 -31.27 24.00 -18.63
N PHE A 18 -31.13 25.24 -19.12
CA PHE A 18 -29.85 25.94 -19.18
C PHE A 18 -29.36 26.42 -17.80
N GLU A 19 -30.24 26.90 -16.92
CA GLU A 19 -29.86 27.24 -15.54
C GLU A 19 -29.54 25.99 -14.70
N ILE A 20 -30.35 24.93 -14.82
CA ILE A 20 -30.09 23.65 -14.13
C ILE A 20 -28.76 23.02 -14.59
N SER A 21 -28.39 23.16 -15.87
CA SER A 21 -27.11 22.66 -16.38
C SER A 21 -25.91 23.50 -15.92
N LYS A 22 -26.03 24.83 -15.83
CA LYS A 22 -25.00 25.70 -15.24
C LYS A 22 -24.74 25.37 -13.77
N ASP A 23 -25.78 25.13 -12.98
CA ASP A 23 -25.64 24.81 -11.56
C ASP A 23 -25.01 23.42 -11.34
N LYS A 24 -25.44 22.41 -12.11
CA LYS A 24 -24.82 21.07 -12.11
C LYS A 24 -23.35 21.10 -12.54
N THR A 25 -23.00 21.93 -13.51
CA THR A 25 -21.61 22.07 -13.98
C THR A 25 -20.72 22.76 -12.94
N LYS A 26 -21.25 23.76 -12.22
CA LYS A 26 -20.57 24.37 -11.06
C LYS A 26 -20.32 23.32 -9.97
N ASN A 27 -21.33 22.53 -9.63
CA ASN A 27 -21.22 21.48 -8.61
C ASN A 27 -20.16 20.43 -8.99
N LEU A 28 -20.10 19.98 -10.25
CA LEU A 28 -19.06 19.07 -10.73
C LEU A 28 -17.66 19.70 -10.63
N SER A 29 -17.50 20.96 -11.05
CA SER A 29 -16.23 21.67 -10.95
C SER A 29 -15.74 21.81 -9.50
N SER A 30 -16.66 22.04 -8.56
CA SER A 30 -16.37 22.08 -7.13
C SER A 30 -15.92 20.72 -6.60
N LEU A 31 -16.56 19.62 -7.01
CA LEU A 31 -16.17 18.27 -6.61
C LEU A 31 -14.78 17.88 -7.15
N ILE A 32 -14.46 18.25 -8.39
CA ILE A 32 -13.13 18.02 -8.96
C ILE A 32 -12.07 18.80 -8.20
N ARG A 33 -12.31 20.09 -7.91
CA ARG A 33 -11.40 20.92 -7.11
C ARG A 33 -11.21 20.35 -5.71
N LEU A 34 -12.29 19.93 -5.05
CA LEU A 34 -12.23 19.29 -3.75
C LEU A 34 -11.39 18.01 -3.80
N SER A 35 -11.57 17.16 -4.81
CA SER A 35 -10.78 15.93 -4.95
C SER A 35 -9.28 16.21 -5.12
N ILE A 36 -8.92 17.25 -5.88
CA ILE A 36 -7.51 17.66 -6.06
C ILE A 36 -6.95 18.25 -4.76
N ASP A 37 -7.75 19.04 -4.06
CA ASP A 37 -7.35 19.64 -2.79
C ASP A 37 -7.15 18.59 -1.69
N VAL A 38 -8.06 17.61 -1.59
CA VAL A 38 -7.92 16.47 -0.66
C VAL A 38 -6.67 15.65 -0.98
N GLU A 39 -6.38 15.37 -2.26
CA GLU A 39 -5.15 14.67 -2.65
C GLU A 39 -3.89 15.44 -2.22
N LYS A 40 -3.90 16.76 -2.38
CA LYS A 40 -2.81 17.64 -1.92
C LYS A 40 -2.68 17.58 -0.39
N GLN A 41 -3.78 17.69 0.35
CA GLN A 41 -3.78 17.60 1.81
C GLN A 41 -3.29 16.24 2.31
N ILE A 42 -3.65 15.14 1.63
CA ILE A 42 -3.14 13.79 1.95
C ILE A 42 -1.61 13.80 1.86
N LYS A 43 -1.06 14.27 0.74
CA LYS A 43 0.39 14.33 0.54
C LYS A 43 1.09 15.20 1.58
N GLU A 44 0.59 16.41 1.83
CA GLU A 44 1.15 17.31 2.85
C GLU A 44 1.08 16.68 4.25
N THR A 45 0.01 15.96 4.56
CA THR A 45 -0.15 15.27 5.84
C THR A 45 0.79 14.07 5.96
N GLU A 46 1.04 13.32 4.88
CA GLU A 46 2.02 12.23 4.86
C GLU A 46 3.43 12.73 5.14
N ASP A 47 3.82 13.84 4.50
CA ASP A 47 5.11 14.51 4.75
C ASP A 47 5.18 15.01 6.20
N TYR A 48 4.14 15.68 6.70
CA TYR A 48 4.08 16.13 8.09
C TYR A 48 4.11 14.98 9.10
N LEU A 49 3.43 13.86 8.82
CA LEU A 49 3.45 12.66 9.65
C LEU A 49 4.86 12.05 9.71
N LYS A 50 5.59 12.06 8.60
CA LYS A 50 6.98 11.62 8.55
C LYS A 50 7.86 12.50 9.45
N ASP A 51 7.69 13.81 9.40
CA ASP A 51 8.44 14.75 10.24
C ASP A 51 8.10 14.57 11.73
N LEU A 52 6.83 14.39 12.07
CA LEU A 52 6.41 14.11 13.45
C LEU A 52 6.98 12.79 13.98
N LYS A 53 7.02 11.74 13.16
CA LYS A 53 7.66 10.47 13.52
C LYS A 53 9.14 10.65 13.80
N GLN A 54 9.84 11.40 12.95
CA GLN A 54 11.26 11.70 13.16
C GLN A 54 11.48 12.53 14.42
N LYS A 55 10.68 13.56 14.65
CA LYS A 55 10.76 14.40 15.85
C LYS A 55 10.51 13.60 17.12
N LYS A 56 9.46 12.76 17.14
CA LYS A 56 9.18 11.88 18.27
C LYS A 56 10.36 10.94 18.53
N ARG A 57 10.95 10.39 17.47
CA ARG A 57 12.11 9.51 17.57
C ARG A 57 13.31 10.21 18.20
N THR A 58 13.64 11.43 17.78
CA THR A 58 14.69 12.24 18.40
C THR A 58 14.40 12.50 19.88
N VAL A 59 13.17 12.88 20.22
CA VAL A 59 12.80 13.11 21.63
C VAL A 59 12.97 11.85 22.48
N ASP A 60 12.48 10.70 21.99
CA ASP A 60 12.47 9.44 22.73
C ASP A 60 13.87 8.77 22.80
N GLU A 61 14.65 8.83 21.71
CA GLU A 61 15.93 8.12 21.59
C GLU A 61 17.16 8.99 21.93
N GLU A 62 17.05 10.32 21.94
CA GLU A 62 18.17 11.26 22.18
C GLU A 62 17.89 12.24 23.31
N ASP A 63 16.83 13.06 23.21
CA ASP A 63 16.61 14.18 24.15
C ASP A 63 16.28 13.70 25.57
N ILE A 64 15.32 12.77 25.72
CA ILE A 64 14.91 12.23 27.02
C ILE A 64 16.07 11.48 27.70
N PRO A 65 16.75 10.52 27.01
CA PRO A 65 17.91 9.85 27.60
C PRO A 65 19.01 10.80 28.05
N SER A 66 19.35 11.80 27.22
CA SER A 66 20.39 12.79 27.55
C SER A 66 20.04 13.59 28.82
N LEU A 67 18.79 14.06 28.93
CA LEU A 67 18.35 14.80 30.12
C LEU A 67 18.30 13.92 31.38
N MET A 68 17.86 12.67 31.25
CA MET A 68 17.85 11.73 32.37
C MET A 68 19.27 11.37 32.85
N GLU A 69 20.23 11.28 31.93
CA GLU A 69 21.65 11.13 32.26
C GLU A 69 22.21 12.35 33.01
N GLU A 70 21.91 13.58 32.56
CA GLU A 70 22.28 14.82 33.25
C GLU A 70 21.70 14.89 34.68
N LEU A 71 20.48 14.38 34.87
CA LEU A 71 19.82 14.30 36.17
C LEU A 71 20.32 13.13 37.03
N GLY A 72 21.09 12.20 36.48
CA GLY A 72 21.61 11.03 37.18
C GLY A 72 20.53 10.03 37.60
N VAL A 73 19.43 9.93 36.86
CA VAL A 73 18.28 9.07 37.17
C VAL A 73 17.96 8.11 36.03
N GLU A 74 17.78 6.83 36.36
CA GLU A 74 17.45 5.80 35.37
C GLU A 74 15.93 5.66 35.15
N SER A 75 15.12 6.11 36.11
CA SER A 75 13.67 6.14 36.02
C SER A 75 13.07 7.23 36.90
N LEU A 76 11.99 7.85 36.44
CA LEU A 76 11.25 8.87 37.18
C LEU A 76 9.75 8.87 36.79
N GLN A 77 8.93 9.62 37.51
CA GLN A 77 7.51 9.81 37.18
C GLN A 77 7.24 11.29 36.88
N VAL A 78 6.66 11.60 35.71
CA VAL A 78 6.23 12.95 35.30
C VAL A 78 4.77 12.90 34.88
N ASP A 79 3.93 13.76 35.45
CA ASP A 79 2.51 13.89 35.08
C ASP A 79 1.75 12.55 35.09
N GLY A 80 2.08 11.68 36.04
CA GLY A 80 1.53 10.32 36.17
C GLY A 80 2.19 9.27 35.27
N ASN A 81 3.01 9.66 34.30
CA ASN A 81 3.73 8.75 33.41
C ASN A 81 5.04 8.29 34.04
N LYS A 82 5.28 6.98 34.02
CA LYS A 82 6.59 6.41 34.40
C LYS A 82 7.50 6.45 33.17
N VAL A 83 8.66 7.09 33.32
CA VAL A 83 9.71 7.15 32.30
C VAL A 83 10.89 6.32 32.78
N SER A 84 11.44 5.48 31.91
CA SER A 84 12.65 4.68 32.16
C SER A 84 13.48 4.59 30.89
N ILE A 85 14.79 4.59 31.02
CA ILE A 85 15.70 4.41 29.89
C ILE A 85 16.01 2.92 29.72
N ASP A 86 15.72 2.38 28.54
CA ASP A 86 16.12 1.04 28.13
C ASP A 86 17.16 1.12 27.00
N LYS A 87 18.18 0.26 27.05
CA LYS A 87 19.16 0.15 25.96
C LYS A 87 18.53 -0.62 24.81
N PHE A 88 18.61 -0.08 23.59
CA PHE A 88 18.15 -0.76 22.39
C PHE A 88 19.22 -0.75 21.30
N VAL A 89 19.16 -1.73 20.41
CA VAL A 89 19.99 -1.82 19.20
C VAL A 89 19.07 -2.00 18.01
N SER A 90 19.22 -1.14 17.00
CA SER A 90 18.54 -1.26 15.71
C SER A 90 19.57 -1.43 14.61
N ALA A 91 19.36 -2.40 13.72
CA ALA A 91 20.28 -2.73 12.65
C ALA A 91 19.54 -2.83 11.32
N ARG A 92 20.12 -2.24 10.26
CA ARG A 92 19.64 -2.37 8.88
C ARG A 92 20.84 -2.40 7.95
N ILE A 93 20.81 -3.31 6.96
CA ILE A 93 21.77 -3.31 5.87
C ILE A 93 21.21 -2.45 4.73
N PRO A 94 21.90 -1.37 4.30
CA PRO A 94 21.51 -0.61 3.10
C PRO A 94 21.54 -1.49 1.86
N GLU A 95 20.61 -1.29 0.93
CA GLU A 95 20.48 -2.12 -0.29
C GLU A 95 21.80 -2.19 -1.07
N ALA A 96 22.47 -1.04 -1.24
CA ALA A 96 23.73 -0.92 -1.96
C ALA A 96 24.92 -1.65 -1.32
N ARG A 97 24.81 -2.11 -0.06
CA ARG A 97 25.88 -2.78 0.69
C ARG A 97 25.52 -4.20 1.10
N LYS A 98 24.44 -4.78 0.57
CA LYS A 98 24.01 -6.15 0.92
C LYS A 98 25.09 -7.19 0.66
N ASP A 99 25.72 -7.15 -0.52
CA ASP A 99 26.74 -8.14 -0.89
C ASP A 99 27.98 -8.05 0.01
N GLU A 100 28.43 -6.84 0.29
CA GLU A 100 29.55 -6.57 1.20
C GLU A 100 29.24 -7.07 2.62
N ALA A 101 28.04 -6.77 3.14
CA ALA A 101 27.63 -7.20 4.46
C ALA A 101 27.53 -8.74 4.57
N TYR A 102 26.95 -9.40 3.56
CA TYR A 102 26.88 -10.86 3.52
C TYR A 102 28.26 -11.51 3.38
N ALA A 103 29.15 -10.91 2.59
CA ALA A 103 30.54 -11.36 2.49
C ALA A 103 31.28 -11.22 3.82
N PHE A 104 31.09 -10.10 4.53
CA PHE A 104 31.66 -9.88 5.85
C PHE A 104 31.16 -10.94 6.86
N LEU A 105 29.84 -11.14 6.95
CA LEU A 105 29.25 -12.17 7.82
C LEU A 105 29.82 -13.56 7.54
N ARG A 106 29.95 -13.93 6.27
CA ARG A 106 30.60 -15.20 5.87
C ARG A 106 32.07 -15.25 6.25
N SER A 107 32.81 -14.15 6.14
CA SER A 107 34.24 -14.10 6.48
C SER A 107 34.51 -14.27 7.98
N ILE A 108 33.56 -13.87 8.83
CA ILE A 108 33.66 -14.04 10.29
C ILE A 108 32.98 -15.32 10.81
N GLY A 109 32.39 -16.13 9.92
CA GLY A 109 31.73 -17.38 10.29
C GLY A 109 30.27 -17.24 10.77
N GLU A 110 29.71 -16.03 10.75
CA GLU A 110 28.34 -15.70 11.22
C GLU A 110 27.34 -15.68 10.04
N ALA A 111 27.49 -16.61 9.10
CA ALA A 111 26.62 -16.70 7.92
C ALA A 111 25.28 -17.42 8.22
N ASP A 112 25.17 -18.06 9.38
CA ASP A 112 24.01 -18.81 9.84
C ASP A 112 22.75 -17.93 10.02
N ILE A 113 22.93 -16.64 10.32
CA ILE A 113 21.84 -15.66 10.39
C ILE A 113 21.29 -15.29 8.99
N ILE A 114 22.00 -15.62 7.90
CA ILE A 114 21.56 -15.37 6.54
C ILE A 114 20.57 -16.46 6.13
N LYS A 115 19.28 -16.10 6.14
CA LYS A 115 18.22 -16.98 5.60
C LYS A 115 18.21 -16.90 4.07
N ASN A 116 18.21 -18.06 3.42
CA ASN A 116 18.15 -18.17 1.98
C ASN A 116 16.88 -18.93 1.59
N GLU A 117 15.96 -18.25 0.91
CA GLU A 117 14.66 -18.82 0.53
C GLU A 117 14.63 -19.06 -0.98
N VAL A 118 14.29 -20.27 -1.40
CA VAL A 118 14.06 -20.61 -2.80
C VAL A 118 12.56 -20.61 -3.04
N VAL A 119 12.09 -19.71 -3.91
CA VAL A 119 10.68 -19.59 -4.27
C VAL A 119 10.50 -20.01 -5.72
N VAL A 120 9.63 -21.00 -5.94
CA VAL A 120 9.26 -21.48 -7.28
C VAL A 120 7.79 -21.15 -7.51
N GLY A 121 7.52 -20.39 -8.58
CA GLY A 121 6.16 -20.07 -8.99
C GLY A 121 5.59 -21.15 -9.92
N PHE A 122 4.39 -21.62 -9.62
CA PHE A 122 3.62 -22.52 -10.50
C PHE A 122 2.43 -21.75 -11.09
N ASN A 123 2.19 -21.92 -12.38
CA ASN A 123 1.10 -21.29 -13.10
C ASN A 123 -0.24 -22.01 -12.84
N MET A 124 -1.33 -21.39 -13.29
CA MET A 124 -2.68 -21.96 -13.18
C MET A 124 -2.74 -23.38 -13.76
N GLY A 125 -3.31 -24.33 -12.99
CA GLY A 125 -3.44 -25.73 -13.39
C GLY A 125 -2.17 -26.58 -13.17
N GLN A 126 -1.10 -26.01 -12.61
CA GLN A 126 0.11 -26.74 -12.24
C GLN A 126 0.10 -27.21 -10.78
N ASP A 127 -1.07 -27.26 -10.12
CA ASP A 127 -1.22 -27.67 -8.72
C ASP A 127 -0.63 -29.08 -8.46
N ASN A 128 -0.82 -30.01 -9.40
CA ASN A 128 -0.23 -31.35 -9.31
C ASN A 128 1.30 -31.33 -9.36
N VAL A 129 1.88 -30.43 -10.16
CA VAL A 129 3.35 -30.27 -10.27
C VAL A 129 3.89 -29.64 -9.00
N ALA A 130 3.20 -28.63 -8.46
CA ALA A 130 3.54 -28.01 -7.19
C ALA A 130 3.54 -29.04 -6.05
N GLY A 131 2.51 -29.90 -5.99
CA GLY A 131 2.42 -31.01 -5.04
C GLY A 131 3.57 -32.01 -5.19
N ALA A 132 3.88 -32.43 -6.42
CA ALA A 132 5.00 -33.33 -6.67
C ALA A 132 6.35 -32.75 -6.21
N VAL A 133 6.59 -31.46 -6.45
CA VAL A 133 7.81 -30.78 -5.98
C VAL A 133 7.86 -30.72 -4.45
N VAL A 134 6.74 -30.43 -3.79
CA VAL A 134 6.64 -30.45 -2.32
C VAL A 134 6.95 -31.85 -1.77
N ASP A 135 6.39 -32.89 -2.37
CA ASP A 135 6.63 -34.28 -1.96
C ASP A 135 8.09 -34.67 -2.15
N ASP A 136 8.72 -34.28 -3.26
CA ASP A 136 10.11 -34.60 -3.54
C ASP A 136 11.07 -33.87 -2.61
N LEU A 137 10.81 -32.60 -2.28
CA LEU A 137 11.58 -31.87 -1.27
C LEU A 137 11.40 -32.49 0.13
N THR A 138 10.18 -32.94 0.45
CA THR A 138 9.90 -33.63 1.72
C THR A 138 10.64 -34.96 1.83
N LYS A 139 10.68 -35.76 0.76
CA LYS A 139 11.46 -37.01 0.69
C LYS A 139 12.96 -36.77 0.86
N GLN A 140 13.45 -35.59 0.48
CA GLN A 140 14.85 -35.17 0.70
C GLN A 140 15.11 -34.68 2.14
N GLY A 141 14.11 -34.72 3.02
CA GLY A 141 14.21 -34.28 4.41
C GLY A 141 14.09 -32.76 4.59
N LEU A 142 13.66 -32.03 3.56
CA LEU A 142 13.35 -30.60 3.65
C LEU A 142 11.91 -30.39 4.09
N ASN A 143 11.62 -29.22 4.64
CA ASN A 143 10.27 -28.83 5.05
C ASN A 143 9.77 -27.66 4.18
N PRO A 144 9.37 -27.93 2.92
CA PRO A 144 8.90 -26.88 2.01
C PRO A 144 7.59 -26.25 2.52
N VAL A 145 7.48 -24.92 2.38
CA VAL A 145 6.25 -24.19 2.71
C VAL A 145 5.46 -23.96 1.42
N GLN A 146 4.28 -24.58 1.31
CA GLN A 146 3.36 -24.36 0.19
C GLN A 146 2.34 -23.27 0.54
N LYS A 147 2.22 -22.25 -0.32
CA LYS A 147 1.22 -21.18 -0.18
C LYS A 147 0.30 -21.14 -1.39
N THR A 148 -0.96 -21.52 -1.20
CA THR A 148 -2.01 -21.38 -2.22
C THR A 148 -2.73 -20.07 -2.04
N HIS A 149 -2.73 -19.22 -3.06
CA HIS A 149 -3.41 -17.93 -3.03
C HIS A 149 -3.84 -17.51 -4.43
N ILE A 150 -4.87 -16.67 -4.51
CA ILE A 150 -5.26 -16.00 -5.74
C ILE A 150 -4.73 -14.58 -5.66
N HIS A 151 -3.97 -14.16 -6.67
CA HIS A 151 -3.51 -12.78 -6.73
C HIS A 151 -4.73 -11.82 -6.84
N PRO A 152 -4.81 -10.72 -6.06
CA PRO A 152 -5.98 -9.85 -6.03
C PRO A 152 -6.40 -9.31 -7.40
N MET A 153 -5.43 -9.02 -8.28
CA MET A 153 -5.75 -8.57 -9.65
C MET A 153 -6.40 -9.67 -10.51
N THR A 154 -6.00 -10.92 -10.30
CA THR A 154 -6.57 -12.07 -11.02
C THR A 154 -8.01 -12.29 -10.57
N LEU A 155 -8.26 -12.29 -9.26
CA LEU A 155 -9.61 -12.40 -8.70
C LEU A 155 -10.51 -11.26 -9.19
N ARG A 156 -10.01 -10.02 -9.16
CA ARG A 156 -10.74 -8.84 -9.66
C ARG A 156 -11.08 -8.96 -11.15
N THR A 157 -10.12 -9.41 -11.97
CA THR A 157 -10.35 -9.58 -13.43
C THR A 157 -11.36 -10.68 -13.69
N TRP A 158 -11.26 -11.81 -12.98
CA TRP A 158 -12.23 -12.89 -13.07
C TRP A 158 -13.65 -12.42 -12.68
N ALA A 159 -13.80 -11.73 -11.55
CA ALA A 159 -15.09 -11.23 -11.08
C ALA A 159 -15.69 -10.18 -12.04
N LYS A 160 -14.86 -9.27 -12.57
CA LYS A 160 -15.27 -8.30 -13.61
C LYS A 160 -15.81 -9.01 -14.85
N ASN A 161 -15.08 -10.01 -15.36
CA ASN A 161 -15.50 -10.75 -16.55
C ASN A 161 -16.81 -11.53 -16.32
N ARG A 162 -17.03 -12.09 -15.12
CA ARG A 162 -18.29 -12.74 -14.75
C ARG A 162 -19.46 -11.77 -14.85
N ILE A 163 -19.31 -10.59 -14.23
CA ILE A 163 -20.34 -9.54 -14.23
C ILE A 163 -20.62 -9.03 -15.65
N GLU A 164 -19.57 -8.70 -16.42
CA GLU A 164 -19.70 -8.16 -17.78
C GLU A 164 -20.34 -9.14 -18.77
N ASN A 165 -20.18 -10.45 -18.54
CA ASN A 165 -20.78 -11.50 -19.36
C ASN A 165 -22.13 -12.00 -18.80
N GLY A 166 -22.69 -11.38 -17.75
CA GLY A 166 -23.96 -11.80 -17.16
C GLY A 166 -23.93 -13.18 -16.51
N GLN A 167 -22.75 -13.64 -16.07
CA GLN A 167 -22.57 -14.93 -15.42
C GLN A 167 -22.81 -14.80 -13.91
N GLU A 168 -23.33 -15.86 -13.29
CA GLU A 168 -23.59 -15.91 -11.85
C GLU A 168 -22.28 -15.76 -11.04
N ILE A 169 -22.35 -14.93 -9.99
CA ILE A 169 -21.28 -14.68 -9.03
C ILE A 169 -21.88 -14.31 -7.68
N ASP A 170 -21.36 -14.93 -6.62
CA ASP A 170 -21.67 -14.56 -5.23
C ASP A 170 -20.81 -13.35 -4.83
N LEU A 171 -21.43 -12.17 -4.76
CA LEU A 171 -20.70 -10.93 -4.47
C LEU A 171 -20.15 -10.90 -3.04
N ASP A 172 -20.81 -11.53 -2.08
CA ASP A 172 -20.40 -11.51 -0.68
C ASP A 172 -19.23 -12.48 -0.46
N MET A 173 -19.34 -13.71 -0.98
CA MET A 173 -18.29 -14.72 -0.89
C MET A 173 -16.96 -14.23 -1.48
N PHE A 174 -17.02 -13.50 -2.59
CA PHE A 174 -15.83 -12.97 -3.27
C PHE A 174 -15.50 -11.52 -2.90
N GLY A 175 -16.22 -10.92 -1.95
CA GLY A 175 -16.01 -9.53 -1.52
C GLY A 175 -16.06 -8.52 -2.67
N VAL A 176 -16.90 -8.76 -3.67
CA VAL A 176 -16.98 -7.95 -4.88
C VAL A 176 -17.82 -6.71 -4.63
N TYR A 177 -17.14 -5.56 -4.58
CA TYR A 177 -17.79 -4.26 -4.54
C TYR A 177 -17.80 -3.60 -5.93
N GLN A 178 -18.99 -3.17 -6.37
CA GLN A 178 -19.19 -2.45 -7.63
C GLN A 178 -19.53 -0.99 -7.37
N GLY A 179 -18.85 -0.08 -8.06
CA GLY A 179 -19.11 1.34 -7.96
C GLY A 179 -18.41 2.12 -9.07
N ASN A 180 -18.93 3.31 -9.36
CA ASN A 180 -18.30 4.24 -10.28
C ASN A 180 -17.25 5.06 -9.52
N ARG A 181 -16.04 5.18 -10.08
CA ARG A 181 -14.99 6.04 -9.55
C ARG A 181 -14.61 7.09 -10.59
N ALA A 182 -14.62 8.36 -10.20
CA ALA A 182 -14.11 9.44 -11.03
C ALA A 182 -12.60 9.22 -11.28
N LYS A 183 -12.17 9.32 -12.54
CA LYS A 183 -10.76 9.29 -12.93
C LYS A 183 -10.35 10.70 -13.33
N ILE A 184 -9.66 11.39 -12.43
CA ILE A 184 -9.11 12.72 -12.69
C ILE A 184 -7.65 12.53 -13.11
N LYS A 185 -7.36 12.68 -14.40
CA LYS A 185 -5.98 12.79 -14.90
C LYS A 185 -5.66 14.27 -14.99
N GLY A 186 -4.64 14.73 -14.27
CA GLY A 186 -4.23 16.13 -14.32
C GLY A 186 -3.89 16.54 -15.76
N GLY A 187 -4.35 17.71 -16.18
CA GLY A 187 -3.80 18.40 -17.34
C GLY A 187 -2.53 19.12 -16.87
N GLN A 188 -1.38 18.46 -17.04
CA GLN A 188 -0.10 19.13 -17.14
C GLN A 188 0.31 19.15 -18.60
#